data_AF-E1KZH3-F1
#
_entry.id   AF-E1KZH3-F1
#
_cell.length_a   1.000
_cell.length_b   1.000
_cell.length_c   1.000
_cell.angle_alpha   90.00
_cell.angle_beta   90.00
_cell.angle_gamma   90.00
#
_symmetry.space_group_name_H-M   'P 1'
#
loop_
_entity.id
_entity.type
_entity.pdbx_description
1 polymer ?
#
loop_
_entity_poly.entity_id
_entity_poly.type
_entity_poly.pdbx_seq_one_letter_code
_entity_poly.pdbx_strand_id
1 'polypeptide(L)' 'MAKEFGDKVEVKLYSQGKDMEALRKYGMVFQGTMIINEKKKVTKLSIKNIRNEIAQAVDNLNE' A
#
# COMPACT_ATOMS: atom_id res chain seq x y z
N MET A 1 -0.85 13.21 3.11
CA MET A 1 -0.78 11.84 3.67
C MET A 1 0.65 11.34 3.77
N ALA A 2 1.44 11.23 2.69
CA ALA A 2 2.86 10.85 2.80
C ALA A 2 3.69 11.77 3.72
N LYS A 3 3.43 13.09 3.67
CA LYS A 3 4.03 14.07 4.59
C LYS A 3 3.76 13.85 6.08
N GLU A 4 2.66 13.17 6.46
CA GLU A 4 2.34 12.91 7.89
C GLU A 4 3.09 11.70 8.44
N PHE A 5 3.49 10.75 7.60
CA PHE A 5 4.28 9.58 8.01
C PHE A 5 5.77 9.71 7.64
N GLY A 6 6.17 10.83 7.01
CA GLY A 6 7.57 11.19 6.73
C GLY A 6 8.32 10.19 5.85
N ASP A 7 9.64 10.10 6.03
CA ASP A 7 10.55 9.15 5.38
C ASP A 7 10.35 7.68 5.82
N LYS A 8 9.42 7.40 6.73
CA LYS A 8 9.19 6.03 7.23
C LYS A 8 8.37 5.17 6.27
N VAL A 9 7.84 5.74 5.18
CA VAL A 9 6.95 5.02 4.26
C VAL A 9 7.31 5.35 2.80
N GLU A 10 7.70 4.33 2.06
CA GLU A 10 7.86 4.41 0.60
C GLU A 10 6.55 4.05 -0.09
N VAL A 11 6.02 4.95 -0.92
CA VAL A 11 4.78 4.71 -1.67
C VAL A 11 5.10 4.54 -3.15
N LYS A 12 4.81 3.35 -3.69
CA LYS A 12 4.87 3.07 -5.13
C LYS A 12 3.46 2.99 -5.69
N LEU A 13 3.20 3.82 -6.71
CA LEU A 13 1.93 3.83 -7.43
C LEU A 13 2.10 3.08 -8.73
N TYR A 14 1.39 1.95 -8.86
CA TYR A 14 1.37 1.17 -10.09
C TYR A 14 0.12 1.51 -10.89
N SER A 15 0.32 1.91 -12.14
CA SER A 15 -0.78 2.27 -13.05
C SER A 15 -1.08 1.14 -14.01
N GLN A 16 -2.36 0.87 -14.24
CA GLN A 16 -2.78 -0.12 -15.23
C GLN A 16 -2.23 0.25 -16.62
N GLY A 17 -1.66 -0.73 -17.31
CA GLY A 17 -1.09 -0.56 -18.65
C GLY A 17 0.34 0.00 -18.70
N LYS A 18 0.87 0.57 -17.60
CA LYS A 18 2.28 0.96 -17.50
C LYS A 18 3.10 -0.03 -16.67
N ASP A 19 2.52 -0.49 -15.56
CA ASP A 19 3.24 -1.30 -14.58
C ASP A 19 2.66 -2.72 -14.53
N MET A 20 3.04 -3.55 -15.52
CA MET A 20 2.65 -4.97 -15.54
C MET A 20 3.38 -5.81 -14.49
N GLU A 21 4.47 -5.31 -13.92
CA GLU A 21 5.22 -6.01 -12.87
C GLU A 21 4.39 -6.21 -11.59
N ALA A 22 3.53 -5.25 -11.24
CA ALA A 22 2.66 -5.36 -10.07
C ALA A 22 1.65 -6.52 -10.22
N LEU A 23 1.11 -6.73 -11.42
CA LEU A 23 0.25 -7.87 -11.74
C LEU A 23 1.00 -9.20 -11.64
N ARG A 24 2.27 -9.25 -12.05
CA ARG A 24 3.10 -10.47 -11.94
C ARG A 24 3.46 -10.79 -10.50
N LYS A 25 3.83 -9.77 -9.70
CA LYS A 25 4.29 -9.95 -8.31
C LYS A 25 3.13 -10.27 -7.36
N TYR A 26 1.98 -9.65 -7.56
CA TYR A 26 0.85 -9.74 -6.63
C TYR A 26 -0.36 -10.48 -7.19
N GLY A 27 -0.33 -10.92 -8.44
CA GLY A 27 -1.46 -11.60 -9.09
C GLY A 27 -2.59 -10.63 -9.42
N MET A 28 -3.83 -11.14 -9.43
CA MET A 28 -5.01 -10.34 -9.76
C MET A 28 -5.24 -9.24 -8.70
N VAL A 29 -4.78 -8.02 -9.02
CA VAL A 29 -5.01 -6.81 -8.23
C VAL A 29 -6.00 -5.92 -8.97
N PHE A 30 -7.04 -5.47 -8.27
CA PHE A 30 -8.08 -4.61 -8.84
C PHE A 30 -7.72 -3.14 -8.67
N GLN A 31 -8.31 -2.25 -9.48
CA GLN A 31 -8.20 -0.82 -9.27
C GLN A 31 -8.63 -0.49 -7.84
N GLY A 32 -7.78 0.26 -7.13
CA GLY A 32 -8.00 0.54 -5.71
C GLY A 32 -7.56 -0.58 -4.77
N THR A 33 -6.53 -1.34 -5.13
CA THR A 33 -5.83 -2.25 -4.20
C THR A 33 -4.55 -1.59 -3.71
N MET A 34 -4.36 -1.49 -2.40
CA MET A 34 -3.10 -1.08 -1.78
C MET A 34 -2.41 -2.32 -1.21
N ILE A 35 -1.09 -2.39 -1.37
CA ILE A 35 -0.29 -3.47 -0.82
C ILE A 35 0.71 -2.85 0.15
N ILE A 36 0.75 -3.39 1.36
CA ILE A 36 1.61 -2.91 2.44
C ILE A 36 2.68 -3.96 2.71
N ASN A 37 3.94 -3.52 2.75
CA ASN A 37 5.13 -4.35 3.00
C ASN A 37 5.19 -5.61 2.13
N GLU A 38 4.65 -5.52 0.90
CA GLU A 38 4.59 -6.62 -0.08
C GLU A 38 3.86 -7.89 0.42
N LYS A 39 3.16 -7.80 1.57
CA LYS A 39 2.55 -8.93 2.28
C LYS A 39 1.04 -8.76 2.43
N LYS A 40 0.58 -7.58 2.87
CA LYS A 40 -0.84 -7.34 3.18
C LYS A 40 -1.52 -6.64 2.02
N LYS A 41 -2.60 -7.25 1.50
CA LYS A 41 -3.45 -6.65 0.47
C LYS A 41 -4.67 -5.99 1.10
N VAL A 42 -4.89 -4.73 0.75
CA VAL A 42 -6.01 -3.91 1.21
C VAL A 42 -6.84 -3.49 0.01
N THR A 43 -8.05 -4.02 -0.09
CA THR A 43 -8.99 -3.72 -1.19
C THR A 43 -9.93 -2.56 -0.86
N LYS A 44 -10.10 -2.23 0.42
CA LYS A 44 -10.97 -1.15 0.89
C LYS A 44 -10.18 0.12 1.16
N LEU A 45 -10.05 0.97 0.14
CA LEU A 45 -9.32 2.23 0.21
C LEU A 45 -10.23 3.40 0.59
N SER A 46 -10.55 3.50 1.88
CA SER A 46 -11.11 4.73 2.45
C SER A 46 -10.01 5.51 3.15
N ILE A 47 -10.06 6.84 3.15
CA ILE A 47 -9.07 7.72 3.84
C ILE A 47 -8.76 7.24 5.26
N LYS A 48 -9.80 6.90 6.03
CA LYS A 48 -9.68 6.38 7.40
C LYS A 48 -8.94 5.03 7.42
N ASN A 49 -9.28 4.13 6.50
CA ASN A 49 -8.72 2.79 6.46
C ASN A 49 -7.25 2.81 6.02
N ILE A 50 -6.92 3.60 5.00
CA ILE A 50 -5.54 3.78 4.54
C ILE A 50 -4.66 4.28 5.68
N ARG A 51 -5.09 5.33 6.41
CA ARG A 51 -4.34 5.85 7.56
C ARG A 51 -4.15 4.81 8.65
N ASN A 52 -5.19 4.08 9.00
CA ASN A 52 -5.12 3.04 10.02
C ASN A 52 -4.16 1.91 9.63
N GLU A 53 -4.25 1.44 8.39
CA GLU A 53 -3.43 0.36 7.88
C GLU A 53 -1.95 0.77 7.78
N ILE A 54 -1.65 2.01 7.37
CA ILE A 54 -0.28 2.55 7.38
C ILE A 54 0.24 2.66 8.82
N ALA A 55 -0.55 3.21 9.74
CA ALA A 55 -0.15 3.37 11.14
C ALA A 55 0.16 2.00 11.78
N GLN A 56 -0.70 1.01 11.59
CA GLN A 56 -0.45 -0.36 12.05
C GLN A 56 0.82 -0.94 11.44
N ALA A 57 1.06 -0.73 10.14
CA ALA A 57 2.24 -1.27 9.49
C ALA A 57 3.54 -0.65 10.00
N VAL A 58 3.53 0.65 10.31
CA VAL A 58 4.66 1.35 10.92
C VAL A 58 4.88 0.88 12.36
N ASP A 59 3.82 0.66 13.12
CA ASP A 59 3.87 0.15 14.50
C ASP A 59 4.50 -1.25 14.56
N ASN A 60 4.00 -2.19 13.73
CA ASN A 60 4.53 -3.55 13.60
C ASN A 60 5.99 -3.63 13.12
N LEU A 61 6.58 -2.54 12.62
CA LEU A 61 7.99 -2.49 12.22
C LEU A 61 8.92 -2.02 13.35
N ASN A 62 8.36 -1.47 14.44
CA ASN A 62 9.14 -1.02 15.60
C ASN A 62 9.10 -2.01 16.78
N GLU A 63 8.42 -3.15 16.63
CA GLU A 63 8.48 -4.31 17.54
C GLU A 63 9.51 -5.34 17.03
#